data_AF-A0A914EFJ8-F1
#
_entry.id   AF-A0A914EFJ8-F1
#
_cell.length_a   1.000
_cell.length_b   1.000
_cell.length_c   1.000
_cell.angle_alpha   90.00
_cell.angle_beta   90.00
_cell.angle_gamma   90.00
#
_symmetry.space_group_name_H-M   'P 1'
#
loop_
_entity.id
_entity.type
_entity.pdbx_description
1 polymer ?
#
loop_
_entity_poly.entity_id
_entity_poly.type
_entity_poly.pdbx_seq_one_letter_code
_entity_poly.pdbx_strand_id
1 'polypeptide(L)'
;MDEFLIARGIGWFKRQLFKTIRPTRIFEKSAEIPGTFNVKILTAIKDVIWKNISLGKEFETIAREGIHKVLYTYDPVTEKLYERHIHFYMLNDNPDIATYYIAGKELVLQLECNGIIARRYYKKAK
;
A
#
# COMPACT_ATOMS: atom_id res chain seq x y z
N MET A 1 -7.47 -13.00 -0.94
CA MET A 1 -7.13 -12.09 0.19
C MET A 1 -6.81 -12.86 1.46
N ASP A 2 -7.68 -13.78 1.92
CA ASP A 2 -7.40 -14.55 3.14
C ASP A 2 -6.15 -15.44 3.02
N GLU A 3 -6.02 -16.16 1.89
CA GLU A 3 -4.84 -16.99 1.57
C GLU A 3 -3.54 -16.17 1.59
N PHE A 4 -3.55 -14.96 1.03
CA PHE A 4 -2.41 -14.05 1.08
C PHE A 4 -2.04 -13.69 2.54
N LEU A 5 -3.04 -13.37 3.37
CA LEU A 5 -2.79 -13.05 4.78
C LEU A 5 -2.27 -14.27 5.55
N ILE A 6 -2.73 -15.49 5.20
CA ILE A 6 -2.22 -16.76 5.76
C ILE A 6 -0.76 -16.99 5.34
N ALA A 7 -0.43 -16.83 4.07
CA ALA A 7 0.95 -16.96 3.58
C ALA A 7 1.90 -15.94 4.20
N ARG A 8 1.38 -14.78 4.60
CA ARG A 8 2.10 -13.77 5.38
C ARG A 8 2.23 -14.06 6.88
N GLY A 9 1.71 -15.18 7.36
CA GLY A 9 1.76 -15.55 8.78
C GLY A 9 0.83 -14.70 9.68
N ILE A 10 -0.14 -13.97 9.10
CA ILE A 10 -1.04 -13.12 9.88
C ILE A 10 -2.06 -14.00 10.61
N GLY A 11 -2.12 -13.88 11.94
CA GLY A 11 -3.03 -14.64 12.79
C GLY A 11 -4.52 -14.38 12.52
N TRP A 12 -5.36 -15.36 12.86
CA TRP A 12 -6.79 -15.41 12.48
C TRP A 12 -7.58 -14.14 12.83
N PHE A 13 -7.42 -13.61 14.04
CA PHE A 13 -8.12 -12.38 14.47
C PHE A 13 -7.77 -11.17 13.61
N LYS A 14 -6.49 -10.94 13.31
CA LYS A 14 -6.04 -9.86 12.43
C LYS A 14 -6.59 -10.06 11.01
N ARG A 15 -6.65 -11.30 10.50
CA ARG A 15 -7.21 -11.59 9.17
C ARG A 15 -8.69 -11.21 9.07
N GLN A 16 -9.48 -11.54 10.09
CA GLN A 16 -10.89 -11.16 10.10
C GLN A 16 -11.09 -9.64 10.09
N LEU A 17 -10.25 -8.92 10.81
CA LEU A 17 -10.23 -7.46 10.78
C LEU A 17 -9.86 -6.91 9.38
N PHE A 18 -8.83 -7.45 8.73
CA PHE A 18 -8.46 -7.00 7.38
C PHE A 18 -9.55 -7.25 6.32
N LYS A 19 -10.39 -8.27 6.51
CA LYS A 19 -11.54 -8.56 5.63
C LYS A 19 -12.65 -7.52 5.78
N THR A 20 -12.85 -6.97 6.97
CA THR A 20 -13.91 -5.98 7.25
C THR A 20 -13.47 -4.56 6.91
N ILE A 21 -12.18 -4.22 7.07
CA ILE A 21 -11.69 -2.87 6.75
C ILE A 21 -11.81 -2.59 5.24
N ARG A 22 -12.47 -1.48 4.93
CA ARG A 22 -12.57 -0.87 3.60
C ARG A 22 -11.71 0.41 3.60
N PRO A 23 -10.39 0.31 3.36
CA PRO A 23 -9.54 1.49 3.36
C PRO A 23 -9.89 2.36 2.14
N THR A 24 -9.85 3.67 2.28
CA THR A 24 -9.88 4.61 1.15
C THR A 24 -8.47 5.08 0.89
N ARG A 25 -7.99 4.92 -0.35
CA ARG A 25 -6.68 5.43 -0.76
C ARG A 25 -6.84 6.69 -1.59
N ILE A 26 -6.13 7.74 -1.20
CA ILE A 26 -6.10 9.02 -1.91
C ILE A 26 -4.65 9.33 -2.26
N PHE A 27 -4.40 9.50 -3.55
CA PHE A 27 -3.15 9.99 -4.10
C PHE A 27 -3.41 11.41 -4.60
N GLU A 28 -2.71 12.40 -4.03
CA GLU A 28 -2.89 13.81 -4.38
C GLU A 28 -1.53 14.46 -4.64
N LYS A 29 -1.47 15.39 -5.60
CA LYS A 29 -0.26 16.20 -5.79
C LYS A 29 -0.02 17.03 -4.52
N SER A 30 1.23 17.11 -4.06
CA SER A 30 1.54 17.97 -2.92
C SER A 30 1.46 19.43 -3.35
N ALA A 31 0.83 20.25 -2.52
CA ALA A 31 0.85 21.70 -2.65
C ALA A 31 2.11 22.33 -2.06
N GLU A 32 2.82 21.60 -1.17
CA GLU A 32 3.95 22.11 -0.41
C GLU A 32 5.26 22.05 -1.22
N ILE A 33 5.50 20.94 -1.93
CA ILE A 33 6.75 20.70 -2.66
C ILE A 33 6.46 20.26 -4.10
N PRO A 34 6.87 21.05 -5.12
CA PRO A 34 6.72 20.68 -6.53
C PRO A 34 7.33 19.32 -6.85
N GLY A 35 6.64 18.53 -7.66
CA GLY A 35 7.11 17.19 -8.07
C GLY A 35 6.92 16.09 -7.02
N THR A 36 6.30 16.39 -5.88
CA THR A 36 5.97 15.39 -4.85
C THR A 36 4.46 15.15 -4.75
N PHE A 37 4.07 14.08 -4.06
CA PHE A 37 2.68 13.72 -3.83
C PHE A 37 2.45 13.27 -2.39
N ASN A 38 1.20 13.35 -1.94
CA ASN A 38 0.78 12.81 -0.66
C ASN A 38 -0.03 11.54 -0.87
N VAL A 39 0.08 10.62 0.07
CA VAL A 39 -0.72 9.40 0.13
C VAL A 39 -1.50 9.41 1.44
N LYS A 40 -2.82 9.26 1.33
CA LYS A 40 -3.70 9.07 2.49
C LYS A 40 -4.32 7.69 2.41
N ILE A 41 -4.19 6.91 3.48
CA ILE A 41 -4.84 5.63 3.66
C ILE A 41 -5.81 5.82 4.82
N LEU A 42 -7.07 6.07 4.49
CA LEU A 42 -8.12 6.33 5.46
C LEU A 42 -8.79 5.01 5.85
N THR A 43 -8.98 4.76 7.13
CA THR A 43 -9.66 3.55 7.62
C THR A 43 -10.60 3.89 8.77
N ALA A 44 -11.56 3.01 9.06
CA ALA A 44 -12.45 3.19 10.20
C ALA A 44 -11.74 3.12 11.58
N ILE A 45 -10.44 2.77 11.62
CA ILE A 45 -9.69 2.57 12.87
C ILE A 45 -8.65 3.68 13.05
N LYS A 46 -7.81 3.88 12.03
CA LYS A 46 -6.75 4.89 12.04
C LYS A 46 -6.39 5.28 10.62
N ASP A 47 -6.27 6.58 10.41
CA ASP A 47 -5.79 7.14 9.17
C ASP A 47 -4.26 7.21 9.15
N VAL A 48 -3.69 6.96 7.98
CA VAL A 48 -2.26 7.12 7.71
C VAL A 48 -2.11 8.17 6.63
N ILE A 49 -1.31 9.20 6.92
CA ILE A 49 -1.05 10.31 6.00
C ILE A 49 0.45 10.40 5.81
N TRP A 50 0.90 10.20 4.57
CA TRP A 50 2.27 10.40 4.15
C TRP A 50 2.33 11.60 3.23
N LYS A 51 3.22 12.54 3.52
CA LYS A 51 3.34 13.80 2.78
C LYS A 51 4.66 13.89 2.02
N ASN A 52 4.65 14.68 0.94
CA ASN A 52 5.84 15.08 0.20
C ASN A 52 6.67 13.91 -0.33
N ILE A 53 6.00 12.82 -0.71
CA ILE A 53 6.63 11.62 -1.27
C ILE A 53 7.14 11.95 -2.66
N SER A 54 8.40 11.60 -2.92
CA SER A 54 9.00 11.66 -4.26
C SER A 54 9.02 10.27 -4.88
N LEU A 55 8.64 10.17 -6.16
CA LEU A 55 8.82 8.93 -6.90
C LEU A 55 10.31 8.57 -6.99
N GLY A 56 10.62 7.28 -6.84
CA GLY A 56 11.99 6.76 -6.88
C GLY A 56 12.82 7.04 -5.62
N LYS A 57 12.27 7.70 -4.59
CA LYS A 57 12.96 7.93 -3.32
C LYS A 57 12.28 7.18 -2.17
N GLU A 58 13.10 6.53 -1.36
CA GLU A 58 12.65 5.90 -0.12
C GLU A 58 12.33 6.96 0.93
N PHE A 59 11.32 6.68 1.76
CA PHE A 59 11.04 7.44 2.97
C PHE A 59 10.74 6.51 4.14
N GLU A 60 11.00 7.00 5.34
CA GLU A 60 10.72 6.29 6.58
C GLU A 60 9.40 6.77 7.18
N THR A 61 8.61 5.84 7.71
CA THR A 61 7.38 6.14 8.44
C THR A 61 7.29 5.30 9.70
N ILE A 62 6.68 5.87 10.74
CA ILE A 62 6.50 5.19 12.02
C ILE A 62 5.10 4.58 12.05
N ALA A 63 5.05 3.26 12.10
CA ALA A 63 3.83 2.51 12.39
C ALA A 63 3.80 2.05 13.84
N ARG A 64 2.67 1.47 14.26
CA ARG A 64 2.54 0.91 15.62
C ARG A 64 3.57 -0.17 15.93
N GLU A 65 3.99 -0.91 14.90
CA GLU A 65 4.91 -2.05 15.02
C GLU A 65 6.39 -1.63 14.82
N GLY A 66 6.67 -0.35 14.52
CA GLY A 66 8.05 0.17 14.40
C GLY A 66 8.27 1.07 13.18
N ILE A 67 9.53 1.18 12.76
CA ILE A 67 9.94 1.97 11.58
C ILE A 67 9.71 1.13 10.31
N HIS A 68 9.08 1.75 9.32
CA HIS A 68 8.82 1.17 8.01
C HIS A 68 9.54 1.99 6.94
N LYS A 69 10.14 1.33 5.96
CA LYS A 69 10.69 1.98 4.76
C LYS A 69 9.75 1.75 3.58
N VAL A 70 9.40 2.82 2.89
CA VAL A 70 8.46 2.79 1.77
C VAL A 70 9.08 3.46 0.56
N LEU A 71 8.91 2.84 -0.61
CA LEU A 71 9.34 3.37 -1.91
C LEU A 71 8.18 3.30 -2.89
N TYR A 72 7.94 4.39 -3.61
CA TYR A 72 7.03 4.40 -4.74
C TYR A 72 7.80 4.57 -6.05
N THR A 73 7.62 3.66 -7.00
CA THR A 73 8.16 3.77 -8.36
C THR A 73 7.04 3.68 -9.39
N TYR A 74 7.10 4.51 -10.42
CA TYR A 74 6.12 4.49 -11.51
C TYR A 74 6.80 4.02 -12.79
N ASP A 75 6.21 3.02 -13.44
CA ASP A 75 6.62 2.56 -14.76
C ASP A 75 5.65 3.14 -15.80
N PRO A 76 6.11 4.07 -16.65
CA PRO A 76 5.28 4.69 -17.67
C PRO A 76 4.94 3.74 -18.83
N VAL A 77 5.70 2.66 -19.03
CA VAL A 77 5.45 1.69 -20.11
C VAL A 77 4.26 0.80 -19.77
N THR A 78 4.19 0.35 -18.53
CA THR A 78 3.10 -0.52 -18.05
C THR A 78 1.98 0.25 -17.33
N GLU A 79 2.13 1.57 -17.17
CA GLU A 79 1.25 2.45 -16.41
C GLU A 79 0.96 1.95 -14.98
N LYS A 80 1.99 1.35 -14.36
CA LYS A 80 1.91 0.76 -13.02
C LYS A 80 2.69 1.58 -12.02
N LEU A 81 2.08 1.77 -10.86
CA LEU A 81 2.76 2.31 -9.68
C LEU A 81 3.07 1.14 -8.73
N TYR A 82 4.32 1.00 -8.31
CA TYR A 82 4.77 0.00 -7.37
C TYR A 82 5.04 0.67 -6.02
N GLU A 83 4.45 0.14 -4.96
CA GLU A 83 4.74 0.46 -3.57
C GLU A 83 5.55 -0.72 -3.00
N ARG A 84 6.82 -0.47 -2.68
CA ARG A 84 7.65 -1.42 -1.95
C ARG A 84 7.64 -1.02 -0.48
N HIS A 85 7.29 -1.96 0.39
CA HIS A 85 7.17 -1.74 1.82
C HIS A 85 8.04 -2.74 2.59
N ILE A 86 9.02 -2.23 3.35
CA ILE A 86 9.91 -3.03 4.19
C ILE A 86 9.54 -2.80 5.66
N HIS A 87 9.20 -3.89 6.35
CA HIS A 87 8.84 -3.90 7.77
C HIS A 87 10.04 -4.36 8.61
N PHE A 88 10.67 -3.49 9.39
CA PHE A 88 11.87 -3.85 10.18
C PHE A 88 11.62 -4.86 11.31
N TYR A 89 10.36 -5.15 11.68
CA TYR A 89 10.01 -6.02 12.81
C TYR A 89 9.18 -7.26 12.44
N MET A 90 8.81 -7.44 11.17
CA MET A 90 8.26 -8.73 10.74
C MET A 90 9.44 -9.66 10.47
N LEU A 91 9.39 -10.89 10.99
CA LEU A 91 10.40 -11.96 10.91
C LEU A 91 10.79 -12.41 9.48
N ASN A 92 10.49 -11.60 8.47
CA ASN A 92 10.70 -11.88 7.07
C ASN A 92 11.16 -10.57 6.42
N ASP A 93 12.46 -10.44 6.14
CA ASP A 93 13.09 -9.27 5.49
C ASP A 93 12.62 -9.04 4.04
N ASN A 94 11.66 -9.85 3.58
CA ASN A 94 11.12 -9.74 2.23
C ASN A 94 10.20 -8.52 2.13
N PRO A 95 10.48 -7.57 1.22
CA PRO A 95 9.60 -6.42 1.00
C PRO A 95 8.25 -6.88 0.47
N ASP A 96 7.18 -6.25 0.96
CA ASP A 96 5.90 -6.35 0.29
C ASP A 96 5.91 -5.48 -0.95
N ILE A 97 5.54 -6.08 -2.07
CA ILE A 97 5.32 -5.34 -3.31
C ILE A 97 3.82 -5.25 -3.54
N ALA A 98 3.34 -4.01 -3.51
CA ALA A 98 1.99 -3.63 -3.85
C ALA A 98 2.02 -2.96 -5.22
N THR A 99 1.25 -3.46 -6.18
CA THR A 99 1.15 -2.89 -7.52
C THR A 99 -0.21 -2.24 -7.72
N TYR A 100 -0.21 -0.98 -8.15
CA TYR A 100 -1.39 -0.21 -8.51
C TYR A 100 -1.47 -0.06 -10.01
N TYR A 101 -2.65 -0.28 -10.57
CA TYR A 101 -2.97 0.00 -11.97
C TYR A 101 -4.45 0.30 -12.14
N ILE A 102 -4.80 0.99 -13.23
CA ILE A 102 -6.18 1.23 -13.60
C ILE A 102 -6.66 0.09 -14.49
N ALA A 103 -7.77 -0.55 -14.12
CA ALA A 103 -8.46 -1.53 -14.95
C ALA A 103 -9.87 -1.02 -15.24
N GLY A 104 -10.06 -0.49 -16.46
CA GLY A 104 -11.32 0.16 -16.83
C GLY A 104 -11.57 1.43 -16.01
N LYS A 105 -12.54 1.39 -15.09
CA LYS A 105 -12.92 2.54 -14.22
C LYS A 105 -12.48 2.36 -12.75
N GLU A 106 -11.77 1.29 -12.45
CA GLU A 106 -11.37 0.93 -11.09
C GLU A 106 -9.86 1.01 -10.93
N LEU A 107 -9.42 1.45 -9.75
CA LEU A 107 -8.04 1.29 -9.32
C LEU A 107 -7.89 -0.10 -8.71
N VAL A 108 -6.96 -0.89 -9.21
CA VAL A 108 -6.64 -2.22 -8.69
C VAL A 108 -5.36 -2.13 -7.88
N LEU A 109 -5.41 -2.60 -6.64
CA LEU A 109 -4.24 -2.91 -5.82
C LEU A 109 -4.03 -4.41 -5.86
N GLN A 110 -2.90 -4.83 -6.41
CA GLN A 110 -2.43 -6.21 -6.39
C GLN A 110 -1.35 -6.36 -5.32
N LEU A 111 -1.51 -7.35 -4.46
CA LEU A 111 -0.55 -7.76 -3.44
C LEU A 111 -0.07 -9.16 -3.79
N GLU A 112 1.23 -9.39 -3.71
CA GLU A 112 1.83 -10.69 -3.99
C GLU A 112 2.73 -11.13 -2.85
N CYS A 113 2.58 -12.37 -2.39
CA CYS A 113 3.47 -12.98 -1.41
C CYS A 113 3.57 -14.48 -1.70
N ASN A 114 4.79 -14.99 -1.88
CA ASN A 114 5.08 -16.41 -2.15
C ASN A 114 4.23 -16.99 -3.30
N GLY A 115 4.05 -16.23 -4.39
CA GLY A 115 3.21 -16.62 -5.54
C GLY A 115 1.69 -16.51 -5.32
N ILE A 116 1.24 -16.19 -4.11
CA ILE A 116 -0.18 -15.93 -3.83
C ILE A 116 -0.49 -14.48 -4.14
N ILE A 117 -1.44 -14.28 -5.07
CA ILE A 117 -1.90 -12.96 -5.47
C ILE A 117 -3.24 -12.64 -4.80
N ALA A 118 -3.31 -11.49 -4.13
CA ALA A 118 -4.56 -10.91 -3.67
C ALA A 118 -4.81 -9.57 -4.37
N ARG A 119 -6.07 -9.27 -4.69
CA ARG A 119 -6.46 -8.01 -5.32
C ARG A 119 -7.52 -7.29 -4.50
N ARG A 120 -7.41 -5.96 -4.44
CA ARG A 120 -8.47 -5.04 -3.98
C ARG A 120 -8.83 -4.11 -5.12
N TYR A 121 -10.13 -3.94 -5.33
CA TYR A 121 -10.68 -3.08 -6.36
C TYR A 121 -11.28 -1.84 -5.70
N TYR A 122 -10.87 -0.67 -6.14
CA TYR A 122 -11.30 0.62 -5.64
C TYR A 122 -12.09 1.34 -6.72
N LYS A 123 -13.29 1.80 -6.35
CA LYS A 123 -14.04 2.74 -7.16
C LYS A 123 -13.51 4.14 -6.87
N LYS A 124 -13.43 4.96 -7.92
CA LYS A 124 -13.08 6.38 -7.75
C LYS A 124 -14.08 7.02 -6.79
N ALA A 125 -13.57 7.67 -5.75
CA ALA A 125 -14.41 8.46 -4.85
C ALA A 125 -15.10 9.57 -5.67
N LYS A 126 -16.39 9.80 -5.39
CA LYS A 126 -17.16 10.88 -6.01
C LYS A 126 -16.73 12.23 -5.45
#